data_AF-R0KS52-F1
#
_entry.id   AF-R0KS52-F1
#
_cell.length_a   1.000
_cell.length_b   1.000
_cell.length_c   1.000
_cell.angle_alpha   90.00
_cell.angle_beta   90.00
_cell.angle_gamma   90.00
#
_symmetry.space_group_name_H-M   'P 1'
#
loop_
_entity.id
_entity.type
_entity.pdbx_description
1 polymer ?
#
loop_
_entity_poly.entity_id
_entity_poly.type
_entity_poly.pdbx_seq_one_letter_code
_entity_poly.pdbx_strand_id
1 'polypeptide(L)'
;MSLVKKYNELIFDVSTKLDFIYNNEMETIKAFLKATEIDKHKAITNNEEDNKILSLYEFKDGVLDILITMIENGIKNFDLELISLVGDLVIGDVPNLSGEGSVLLDEIIKKIYKKSFYVLYHVGDINNLQRVKSFLEKQDIPDFRNVCLSILFKVDHWSAFDLECLSNLSSPAIIYDLIRMYKTDLIEEIRFKLVKGLSKFIKEGVKDLNHIYLIFNEINDFKFEDLISKPVDGEFSNEYFKFIYSLVVDSSTSLKAFNLLISCNLFDNLREGISDIITMNVVENRAVDPSDEEFVLHLIEIISRILSFKTKEMEHIRLYFTRFIDPLMRYIIGSVSLRTRGAVYSFLDQYMNDEECKICISEFFKASKIFRRENFIRDIEEEMIEGTFFFTPRALKLLSYLDLDLAVDCALYALRTEDVKTIRIAFDLFLKSEKITSKNILLSSKHIRMAMLSSISLTRFITRYQIEKDTILNDSRND
;
A
#
# COMPACT_ATOMS: atom_id res chain seq x y z
N MET A 1 -25.91 27.03 23.92
CA MET A 1 -25.82 25.55 23.89
C MET A 1 -24.39 25.21 23.53
N SER A 2 -23.72 24.30 24.25
CA SER A 2 -22.31 23.96 23.97
C SER A 2 -22.17 23.42 22.53
N LEU A 3 -21.14 23.89 21.80
CA LEU A 3 -20.83 23.46 20.43
C LEU A 3 -20.70 21.93 20.34
N VAL A 4 -20.02 21.35 21.34
CA VAL A 4 -19.84 19.90 21.49
C VAL A 4 -21.18 19.17 21.59
N LYS A 5 -22.14 19.71 22.35
CA LYS A 5 -23.46 19.10 22.50
C LYS A 5 -24.22 19.09 21.16
N LYS A 6 -24.19 20.20 20.42
CA LYS A 6 -24.85 20.30 19.11
C LYS A 6 -24.19 19.40 18.06
N TYR A 7 -22.85 19.29 18.10
CA TYR A 7 -22.10 18.36 17.25
C TYR A 7 -22.49 16.90 17.49
N ASN A 8 -22.55 16.46 18.76
CA ASN A 8 -22.96 15.09 19.09
C ASN A 8 -24.39 14.76 18.63
N GLU A 9 -25.30 15.72 18.66
CA GLU A 9 -26.66 15.57 18.10
C GLU A 9 -26.60 15.41 16.57
N LEU A 10 -25.80 16.23 15.88
CA LEU A 10 -25.67 16.20 14.43
C LEU A 10 -25.00 14.93 13.89
N ILE A 11 -24.00 14.36 14.58
CA ILE A 11 -23.41 13.07 14.20
C ILE A 11 -24.47 11.97 14.19
N PHE A 12 -25.33 11.94 15.21
CA PHE A 12 -26.38 10.93 15.29
C PHE A 12 -27.39 11.10 14.14
N ASP A 13 -27.79 12.35 13.89
CA ASP A 13 -28.77 12.67 12.86
C ASP A 13 -28.22 12.53 11.42
N VAL A 14 -26.91 12.66 11.16
CA VAL A 14 -26.36 12.55 9.78
C VAL A 14 -26.51 11.16 9.19
N SER A 15 -26.68 10.14 10.03
CA SER A 15 -26.97 8.78 9.57
C SER A 15 -28.44 8.55 9.20
N THR A 16 -29.35 9.44 9.61
CA THR A 16 -30.81 9.20 9.53
C THR A 16 -31.63 10.34 8.91
N LYS A 17 -31.08 11.57 8.83
CA LYS A 17 -31.78 12.80 8.42
C LYS A 17 -30.90 13.73 7.56
N LEU A 18 -30.21 13.18 6.57
CA LEU A 18 -29.27 13.91 5.70
C LEU A 18 -29.86 15.18 5.06
N ASP A 19 -31.04 15.08 4.45
CA ASP A 19 -31.68 16.23 3.80
C ASP A 19 -32.03 17.34 4.78
N PHE A 20 -32.40 16.99 6.02
CA PHE A 20 -32.68 17.98 7.07
C PHE A 20 -31.40 18.73 7.44
N ILE A 21 -30.29 18.03 7.62
CA ILE A 21 -29.00 18.64 7.97
C ILE A 21 -28.52 19.56 6.86
N TYR A 22 -28.55 19.09 5.61
CA TYR A 22 -28.12 19.90 4.47
C TYR A 22 -28.93 21.20 4.34
N ASN A 23 -30.26 21.11 4.50
CA ASN A 23 -31.13 22.28 4.31
C ASN A 23 -31.19 23.22 5.52
N ASN A 24 -30.94 22.74 6.75
CA ASN A 24 -31.20 23.52 7.97
C ASN A 24 -29.98 23.73 8.88
N GLU A 25 -28.94 22.90 8.77
CA GLU A 25 -27.82 22.87 9.72
C GLU A 25 -26.47 23.20 9.07
N MET A 26 -26.44 23.58 7.79
CA MET A 26 -25.20 23.91 7.08
C MET A 26 -24.46 25.10 7.72
N GLU A 27 -25.19 26.14 8.16
CA GLU A 27 -24.61 27.26 8.90
C GLU A 27 -24.00 26.82 10.23
N THR A 28 -24.59 25.82 10.89
CA THR A 28 -24.02 25.21 12.10
C THR A 28 -22.69 24.51 11.77
N ILE A 29 -22.63 23.76 10.67
CA ILE A 29 -21.40 23.07 10.23
C ILE A 29 -20.30 24.09 9.89
N LYS A 30 -20.63 25.17 9.18
CA LYS A 30 -19.68 26.28 8.92
C LYS A 30 -19.19 26.90 10.22
N ALA A 31 -20.07 27.14 11.18
CA ALA A 31 -19.70 27.68 12.48
C ALA A 31 -18.75 26.74 13.24
N PHE A 32 -18.92 25.43 13.13
CA PHE A 32 -18.01 24.44 13.71
C PHE A 32 -16.60 24.52 13.10
N LEU A 33 -16.49 24.64 11.78
CA LEU A 33 -15.19 24.78 11.11
C LEU A 33 -14.50 26.10 11.47
N LYS A 34 -15.27 27.18 11.66
CA LYS A 34 -14.79 28.50 12.10
C LYS A 34 -14.41 28.56 13.58
N ALA A 35 -14.73 27.53 14.37
CA ALA A 35 -14.46 27.55 15.80
C ALA A 35 -12.95 27.73 16.07
N THR A 36 -12.65 28.65 16.99
CA THR A 36 -11.29 28.93 17.49
C THR A 36 -11.07 28.33 18.87
N GLU A 37 -12.15 27.99 19.59
CA GLU A 37 -12.13 27.39 20.91
C GLU A 37 -13.31 26.43 21.06
N ILE A 38 -13.14 25.38 21.87
CA ILE A 38 -14.22 24.47 22.26
C ILE A 38 -14.10 24.12 23.75
N ASP A 39 -15.23 23.75 24.35
CA ASP A 39 -15.23 23.12 25.68
C ASP A 39 -14.38 21.84 25.63
N LYS A 40 -13.43 21.69 26.57
CA LYS A 40 -12.49 20.55 26.60
C LYS A 40 -13.22 19.22 26.42
N HIS A 41 -12.88 18.51 25.36
CA HIS A 41 -13.50 17.23 25.02
C HIS A 41 -12.85 16.07 25.77
N LYS A 42 -11.53 16.16 26.04
CA LYS A 42 -10.75 15.18 26.80
C LYS A 42 -9.40 15.78 27.22
N ALA A 43 -8.84 15.32 28.34
CA ALA A 43 -7.42 15.55 28.65
C ALA A 43 -6.58 14.47 27.94
N ILE A 44 -5.68 14.92 27.07
CA ILE A 44 -4.85 14.10 26.18
C ILE A 44 -3.38 14.16 26.62
N THR A 45 -2.90 15.33 27.03
CA THR A 45 -1.54 15.56 27.56
C THR A 45 -1.60 16.15 28.98
N ASN A 46 -0.43 16.31 29.61
CA ASN A 46 -0.32 16.99 30.91
C ASN A 46 -0.37 18.53 30.80
N ASN A 47 -0.35 19.09 29.59
CA ASN A 47 -0.41 20.53 29.34
C ASN A 47 -1.84 20.97 28.98
N GLU A 48 -2.41 21.89 29.76
CA GLU A 48 -3.76 22.38 29.54
C GLU A 48 -3.93 23.16 28.23
N GLU A 49 -2.92 23.90 27.79
CA GLU A 49 -2.96 24.67 26.55
C GLU A 49 -2.88 23.76 25.31
N ASP A 50 -1.96 22.78 25.34
CA ASP A 50 -1.88 21.76 24.29
C ASP A 50 -3.20 20.99 24.16
N ASN A 51 -3.82 20.62 25.28
CA ASN A 51 -5.12 19.93 25.28
C ASN A 51 -6.24 20.73 24.63
N LYS A 52 -6.26 22.06 24.79
CA LYS A 52 -7.27 22.91 24.15
C LYS A 52 -7.11 22.89 22.64
N ILE A 53 -5.87 23.02 22.16
CA ILE A 53 -5.56 23.01 20.73
C ILE A 53 -5.84 21.62 20.14
N LEU A 54 -5.35 20.54 20.78
CA LEU A 54 -5.61 19.17 20.33
C LEU A 54 -7.12 18.88 20.26
N SER A 55 -7.88 19.24 21.30
CA SER A 55 -9.34 19.05 21.31
C SER A 55 -10.01 19.79 20.15
N LEU A 56 -9.58 21.02 19.84
CA LEU A 56 -10.12 21.80 18.72
C LEU A 56 -9.86 21.12 17.37
N TYR A 57 -8.66 20.58 17.17
CA TYR A 57 -8.32 19.88 15.93
C TYR A 57 -9.05 18.53 15.82
N GLU A 58 -9.18 17.77 16.91
CA GLU A 58 -10.03 16.56 16.93
C GLU A 58 -11.49 16.88 16.60
N PHE A 59 -12.01 18.00 17.11
CA PHE A 59 -13.36 18.44 16.79
C PHE A 59 -13.51 18.77 15.30
N LYS A 60 -12.55 19.49 14.71
CA LYS A 60 -12.53 19.78 13.26
C LYS A 60 -12.43 18.51 12.42
N ASP A 61 -11.60 17.56 12.83
CA ASP A 61 -11.50 16.23 12.21
C ASP A 61 -12.85 15.51 12.20
N GLY A 62 -13.58 15.57 13.32
CA GLY A 62 -14.92 15.00 13.45
C GLY A 62 -16.01 15.75 12.69
N VAL A 63 -15.89 17.06 12.47
CA VAL A 63 -16.80 17.83 11.62
C VAL A 63 -16.62 17.48 10.15
N LEU A 64 -15.38 17.21 9.72
CA LEU A 64 -15.12 16.74 8.36
C LEU A 64 -15.75 15.36 8.08
N ASP A 65 -15.88 14.49 9.09
CA ASP A 65 -16.59 13.21 8.93
C ASP A 65 -18.07 13.38 8.57
N ILE A 66 -18.71 14.45 9.09
CA ILE A 66 -20.09 14.79 8.71
C ILE A 66 -20.14 15.12 7.22
N LEU A 67 -19.20 15.95 6.73
CA LEU A 67 -19.14 16.33 5.30
C LEU A 67 -18.84 15.13 4.40
N ILE A 68 -17.93 14.25 4.81
CA ILE A 68 -17.63 13.01 4.08
C ILE A 68 -18.88 12.14 4.00
N THR A 69 -19.57 11.94 5.13
CA THR A 69 -20.83 11.16 5.15
C THR A 69 -21.86 11.75 4.20
N MET A 70 -21.99 13.08 4.14
CA MET A 70 -22.88 13.76 3.20
C MET A 70 -22.50 13.49 1.72
N ILE A 71 -21.20 13.56 1.39
CA ILE A 71 -20.68 13.28 0.04
C ILE A 71 -20.94 11.83 -0.36
N GLU A 72 -20.67 10.87 0.53
CA GLU A 72 -20.88 9.44 0.30
C GLU A 72 -22.36 9.11 0.06
N ASN A 73 -23.27 9.90 0.66
CA ASN A 73 -24.71 9.82 0.44
C ASN A 73 -25.20 10.68 -0.75
N GLY A 74 -24.30 11.21 -1.58
CA GLY A 74 -24.62 11.87 -2.84
C GLY A 74 -24.78 13.39 -2.77
N ILE A 75 -24.62 14.02 -1.61
CA ILE A 75 -24.67 15.48 -1.47
C ILE A 75 -23.33 16.09 -1.83
N LYS A 76 -23.25 16.72 -3.01
CA LYS A 76 -21.98 17.29 -3.54
C LYS A 76 -22.03 18.78 -3.84
N ASN A 77 -23.18 19.44 -3.69
CA ASN A 77 -23.34 20.85 -4.05
C ASN A 77 -23.16 21.76 -2.84
N PHE A 78 -21.98 21.77 -2.20
CA PHE A 78 -21.74 22.73 -1.12
C PHE A 78 -21.47 24.13 -1.67
N ASP A 79 -21.79 25.16 -0.87
CA ASP A 79 -21.48 26.53 -1.24
C ASP A 79 -19.99 26.85 -1.14
N LEU A 80 -19.58 27.93 -1.82
CA LEU A 80 -18.18 28.37 -1.89
C LEU A 80 -17.60 28.74 -0.52
N GLU A 81 -18.42 29.17 0.43
CA GLU A 81 -17.97 29.53 1.77
C GLU A 81 -17.50 28.29 2.53
N LEU A 82 -18.32 27.23 2.54
CA LEU A 82 -17.95 25.96 3.16
C LEU A 82 -16.69 25.38 2.51
N ILE A 83 -16.62 25.40 1.18
CA ILE A 83 -15.46 24.92 0.42
C ILE A 83 -14.21 25.74 0.79
N SER A 84 -14.33 27.06 0.95
CA SER A 84 -13.24 27.92 1.40
C SER A 84 -12.78 27.59 2.82
N LEU A 85 -13.70 27.30 3.75
CA LEU A 85 -13.34 26.90 5.12
C LEU A 85 -12.56 25.59 5.15
N VAL A 86 -12.96 24.61 4.32
CA VAL A 86 -12.21 23.35 4.19
C VAL A 86 -10.83 23.60 3.57
N GLY A 87 -10.74 24.49 2.57
CA GLY A 87 -9.46 24.92 2.00
C GLY A 87 -8.54 25.58 3.03
N ASP A 88 -9.08 26.46 3.88
CA ASP A 88 -8.36 27.15 4.95
C ASP A 88 -7.75 26.16 5.97
N LEU A 89 -8.38 25.01 6.21
CA LEU A 89 -7.80 23.96 7.08
C LEU A 89 -6.51 23.36 6.51
N VAL A 90 -6.35 23.35 5.19
CA VAL A 90 -5.15 22.78 4.53
C VAL A 90 -4.04 23.82 4.43
N ILE A 91 -4.37 25.07 4.09
CA ILE A 91 -3.38 26.14 3.89
C ILE A 91 -3.04 26.92 5.16
N GLY A 92 -3.77 26.70 6.25
CA GLY A 92 -3.56 27.36 7.53
C GLY A 92 -2.26 26.95 8.21
N ASP A 93 -1.70 27.87 9.00
CA ASP A 93 -0.52 27.61 9.82
C ASP A 93 -0.79 26.56 10.89
N VAL A 94 0.21 25.73 11.16
CA VAL A 94 0.15 24.71 12.20
C VAL A 94 0.56 25.34 13.54
N PRO A 95 -0.24 25.21 14.61
CA PRO A 95 0.11 25.71 15.93
C PRO A 95 1.37 25.01 16.47
N ASN A 96 2.24 25.79 17.13
CA ASN A 96 3.37 25.23 17.86
C ASN A 96 2.93 24.73 19.24
N LEU A 97 3.20 23.46 19.54
CA LEU A 97 2.89 22.81 20.81
C LEU A 97 4.17 22.32 21.52
N SER A 98 4.03 21.89 22.78
CA SER A 98 5.12 21.16 23.46
C SER A 98 5.41 19.82 22.76
N GLY A 99 6.57 19.20 23.05
CA GLY A 99 7.06 18.02 22.31
C GLY A 99 6.04 16.88 22.15
N GLU A 100 5.38 16.46 23.23
CA GLU A 100 4.34 15.42 23.17
C GLU A 100 3.10 15.90 22.40
N GLY A 101 2.67 17.15 22.63
CA GLY A 101 1.54 17.76 21.93
C GLY A 101 1.78 17.88 20.43
N SER A 102 3.00 18.20 20.00
CA SER A 102 3.36 18.35 18.58
C SER A 102 3.23 17.04 17.81
N VAL A 103 3.70 15.93 18.38
CA VAL A 103 3.60 14.60 17.75
C VAL A 103 2.13 14.21 17.55
N LEU A 104 1.30 14.42 18.58
CA LEU A 104 -0.13 14.13 18.50
C LEU A 104 -0.86 15.04 17.51
N LEU A 105 -0.50 16.33 17.49
CA LEU A 105 -1.09 17.29 16.56
C LEU A 105 -0.74 16.92 15.11
N ASP A 106 0.49 16.50 14.83
CA ASP A 106 0.90 16.05 13.48
C ASP A 106 0.04 14.88 13.00
N GLU A 107 -0.29 13.93 13.87
CA GLU A 107 -1.19 12.81 13.52
C GLU A 107 -2.61 13.27 13.22
N ILE A 108 -3.17 14.18 14.03
CA ILE A 108 -4.51 14.71 13.83
C ILE A 108 -4.57 15.55 12.55
N ILE A 109 -3.57 16.40 12.33
CA ILE A 109 -3.46 17.26 11.15
C ILE A 109 -3.37 16.43 9.87
N LYS A 110 -2.59 15.35 9.86
CA LYS A 110 -2.55 14.43 8.71
C LYS A 110 -3.93 13.85 8.39
N LYS A 111 -4.75 13.51 9.39
CA LYS A 111 -6.13 13.04 9.18
C LYS A 111 -7.01 14.14 8.60
N ILE A 112 -6.95 15.35 9.16
CA ILE A 112 -7.67 16.53 8.67
C ILE A 112 -7.30 16.79 7.21
N TYR A 113 -6.02 16.80 6.85
CA TYR A 113 -5.60 17.02 5.45
C TYR A 113 -6.18 15.98 4.51
N LYS A 114 -6.10 14.68 4.85
CA LYS A 114 -6.67 13.61 4.03
C LYS A 114 -8.18 13.78 3.84
N LYS A 115 -8.92 14.09 4.91
CA LYS A 115 -10.37 14.35 4.85
C LYS A 115 -10.71 15.61 4.06
N SER A 116 -9.96 16.70 4.25
CA SER A 116 -10.14 17.94 3.50
C SER A 116 -9.88 17.73 2.01
N PHE A 117 -8.84 16.99 1.62
CA PHE A 117 -8.58 16.66 0.22
C PHE A 117 -9.67 15.80 -0.40
N TYR A 118 -10.22 14.84 0.36
CA TYR A 118 -11.38 14.06 -0.08
C TYR A 118 -12.57 14.99 -0.36
N VAL A 119 -12.92 15.85 0.60
CA VAL A 119 -14.02 16.81 0.44
C VAL A 119 -13.77 17.65 -0.79
N LEU A 120 -12.66 18.37 -0.85
CA LEU A 120 -12.28 19.27 -1.95
C LEU A 120 -12.37 18.57 -3.32
N TYR A 121 -11.87 17.34 -3.45
CA TYR A 121 -11.96 16.58 -4.70
C TYR A 121 -13.41 16.34 -5.17
N HIS A 122 -14.31 16.00 -4.26
CA HIS A 122 -15.69 15.59 -4.61
C HIS A 122 -16.67 16.75 -4.76
N VAL A 123 -16.44 17.90 -4.13
CA VAL A 123 -17.37 19.04 -4.24
C VAL A 123 -17.27 19.81 -5.56
N GLY A 124 -16.14 19.70 -6.27
CA GLY A 124 -15.95 20.37 -7.55
C GLY A 124 -15.93 21.91 -7.49
N ASP A 125 -15.54 22.51 -8.62
CA ASP A 125 -15.40 23.97 -8.87
C ASP A 125 -14.48 24.76 -7.92
N ILE A 126 -13.39 24.12 -7.50
CA ILE A 126 -12.39 24.70 -6.60
C ILE A 126 -11.44 25.71 -7.27
N ASN A 127 -11.52 25.87 -8.60
CA ASN A 127 -10.66 26.77 -9.37
C ASN A 127 -10.80 28.25 -8.98
N ASN A 128 -11.79 28.60 -8.15
CA ASN A 128 -12.06 29.96 -7.67
C ASN A 128 -11.56 30.25 -6.24
N LEU A 129 -10.91 29.30 -5.56
CA LEU A 129 -10.31 29.57 -4.24
C LEU A 129 -9.00 30.37 -4.37
N GLN A 130 -9.11 31.68 -4.52
CA GLN A 130 -7.99 32.62 -4.62
C GLN A 130 -6.92 32.41 -3.54
N ARG A 131 -7.32 32.15 -2.29
CA ARG A 131 -6.38 31.91 -1.18
C ARG A 131 -5.52 30.67 -1.38
N VAL A 132 -6.10 29.58 -1.85
CA VAL A 132 -5.35 28.34 -2.13
C VAL A 132 -4.39 28.55 -3.30
N LYS A 133 -4.80 29.31 -4.34
CA LYS A 133 -3.90 29.69 -5.43
C LYS A 133 -2.73 30.52 -4.93
N SER A 134 -3.00 31.58 -4.18
CA SER A 134 -1.95 32.44 -3.60
C SER A 134 -1.05 31.69 -2.62
N PHE A 135 -1.55 30.65 -1.94
CA PHE A 135 -0.74 29.76 -1.11
C PHE A 135 0.22 28.94 -1.98
N LEU A 136 -0.29 28.25 -3.00
CA LEU A 136 0.48 27.42 -3.92
C LEU A 136 1.56 28.21 -4.69
N GLU A 137 1.21 29.40 -5.19
CA GLU A 137 2.11 30.29 -5.92
C GLU A 137 3.37 30.68 -5.13
N LYS A 138 3.30 30.67 -3.80
CA LYS A 138 4.39 31.05 -2.90
C LYS A 138 5.21 29.88 -2.37
N GLN A 139 4.86 28.64 -2.71
CA GLN A 139 5.57 27.48 -2.20
C GLN A 139 6.85 27.25 -3.01
N ASP A 140 7.98 27.19 -2.30
CA ASP A 140 9.31 26.91 -2.87
C ASP A 140 9.73 25.45 -2.67
N ILE A 141 9.21 24.80 -1.62
CA ILE A 141 9.59 23.43 -1.23
C ILE A 141 8.34 22.54 -1.26
N PRO A 142 8.34 21.43 -2.03
CA PRO A 142 7.25 20.46 -2.03
C PRO A 142 7.08 19.78 -0.66
N ASP A 143 5.92 19.97 -0.04
CA ASP A 143 5.42 19.23 1.12
C ASP A 143 4.20 18.39 0.73
N PHE A 144 3.73 17.53 1.64
CA PHE A 144 2.56 16.68 1.36
C PHE A 144 1.32 17.48 0.92
N ARG A 145 1.08 18.65 1.54
CA ARG A 145 -0.12 19.45 1.27
C ARG A 145 -0.08 20.04 -0.12
N ASN A 146 1.04 20.68 -0.46
CA ASN A 146 1.18 21.39 -1.72
C ASN A 146 1.32 20.42 -2.91
N VAL A 147 1.82 19.20 -2.70
CA VAL A 147 1.74 18.08 -3.65
C VAL A 147 0.29 17.66 -3.91
N CYS A 148 -0.52 17.46 -2.86
CA CYS A 148 -1.94 17.12 -3.07
C CYS A 148 -2.71 18.28 -3.72
N LEU A 149 -2.47 19.51 -3.28
CA LEU A 149 -3.11 20.70 -3.82
C LEU A 149 -2.71 20.96 -5.28
N SER A 150 -1.46 20.74 -5.69
CA SER A 150 -1.05 20.94 -7.09
C SER A 150 -1.71 19.95 -8.06
N ILE A 151 -2.04 18.74 -7.58
CA ILE A 151 -2.83 17.77 -8.38
C ILE A 151 -4.31 18.21 -8.46
N LEU A 152 -4.84 18.82 -7.40
CA LEU A 152 -6.23 19.27 -7.33
C LEU A 152 -6.49 20.57 -8.09
N PHE A 153 -5.59 21.54 -7.97
CA PHE A 153 -5.77 22.93 -8.38
C PHE A 153 -4.82 23.32 -9.50
N LYS A 154 -5.32 24.15 -10.40
CA LYS A 154 -4.49 24.85 -11.37
C LYS A 154 -4.21 26.27 -10.91
N VAL A 155 -2.95 26.66 -11.00
CA VAL A 155 -2.49 28.05 -10.83
C VAL A 155 -1.75 28.48 -12.08
N ASP A 156 -1.74 29.79 -12.32
CA ASP A 156 -1.16 30.36 -13.53
C ASP A 156 0.36 30.54 -13.40
N HIS A 157 0.86 30.67 -12.17
CA HIS A 157 2.27 30.90 -11.87
C HIS A 157 2.72 29.95 -10.75
N TRP A 158 3.98 29.49 -10.80
CA TRP A 158 4.57 28.63 -9.79
C TRP A 158 5.95 29.15 -9.39
N SER A 159 6.23 29.20 -8.08
CA SER A 159 7.59 29.43 -7.58
C SER A 159 8.41 28.14 -7.61
N ALA A 160 7.84 27.03 -7.12
CA ALA A 160 8.44 25.69 -7.22
C ALA A 160 8.16 25.03 -8.58
N PHE A 161 9.23 24.84 -9.36
CA PHE A 161 9.19 24.11 -10.64
C PHE A 161 8.66 22.67 -10.49
N ASP A 162 9.00 21.98 -9.40
CA ASP A 162 8.58 20.59 -9.20
C ASP A 162 7.05 20.46 -9.06
N LEU A 163 6.42 21.42 -8.37
CA LEU A 163 4.97 21.47 -8.21
C LEU A 163 4.27 21.87 -9.51
N GLU A 164 4.90 22.75 -10.31
CA GLU A 164 4.44 23.06 -11.66
C GLU A 164 4.41 21.80 -12.55
N CYS A 165 5.49 21.03 -12.53
CA CYS A 165 5.59 19.78 -13.26
C CYS A 165 4.49 18.80 -12.87
N LEU A 166 4.17 18.71 -11.58
CA LEU A 166 3.10 17.85 -11.07
C LEU A 166 1.71 18.33 -11.50
N SER A 167 1.43 19.63 -11.40
CA SER A 167 0.15 20.22 -11.82
C SER A 167 -0.12 20.04 -13.31
N ASN A 168 0.92 20.23 -14.13
CA ASN A 168 0.80 20.23 -15.58
C ASN A 168 1.10 18.86 -16.21
N LEU A 169 1.54 17.88 -15.41
CA LEU A 169 2.00 16.57 -15.86
C LEU A 169 3.11 16.66 -16.93
N SER A 170 4.01 17.65 -16.80
CA SER A 170 4.97 18.00 -17.85
C SER A 170 6.32 17.28 -17.77
N SER A 171 6.73 16.82 -16.58
CA SER A 171 8.00 16.11 -16.36
C SER A 171 7.76 14.82 -15.56
N PRO A 172 7.60 13.66 -16.24
CA PRO A 172 7.36 12.38 -15.57
C PRO A 172 8.41 12.00 -14.53
N ALA A 173 9.69 12.28 -14.77
CA ALA A 173 10.76 12.01 -13.81
C ALA A 173 10.58 12.74 -12.47
N ILE A 174 10.30 14.06 -12.52
CA ILE A 174 10.08 14.87 -11.32
C ILE A 174 8.81 14.41 -10.59
N ILE A 175 7.75 14.11 -11.33
CA ILE A 175 6.51 13.57 -10.78
C ILE A 175 6.78 12.26 -10.04
N TYR A 176 7.56 11.36 -10.65
CA TYR A 176 7.89 10.08 -10.03
C TYR A 176 8.63 10.27 -8.70
N ASP A 177 9.59 11.17 -8.63
CA ASP A 177 10.32 11.46 -7.38
C ASP A 177 9.39 12.00 -6.27
N LEU A 178 8.52 12.96 -6.59
CA LEU A 178 7.54 13.48 -5.64
C LEU A 178 6.57 12.38 -5.15
N ILE A 179 6.07 11.55 -6.07
CA ILE A 179 5.15 10.48 -5.72
C ILE A 179 5.84 9.43 -4.86
N ARG A 180 7.08 9.05 -5.17
CA ARG A 180 7.83 8.08 -4.34
C ARG A 180 7.98 8.56 -2.90
N MET A 181 8.14 9.87 -2.67
CA MET A 181 8.25 10.45 -1.33
C MET A 181 6.92 10.42 -0.56
N TYR A 182 5.79 10.65 -1.23
CA TYR A 182 4.50 10.85 -0.56
C TYR A 182 3.48 9.71 -0.76
N LYS A 183 3.82 8.65 -1.51
CA LYS A 183 2.89 7.58 -1.92
C LYS A 183 2.08 6.95 -0.79
N THR A 184 2.65 6.83 0.41
CA THR A 184 1.97 6.25 1.58
C THR A 184 0.87 7.13 2.14
N ASP A 185 0.91 8.44 1.85
CA ASP A 185 -0.02 9.43 2.39
C ASP A 185 -1.04 9.94 1.38
N LEU A 186 -0.83 9.72 0.08
CA LEU A 186 -1.77 10.12 -0.96
C LEU A 186 -3.11 9.40 -0.82
N ILE A 187 -4.21 10.16 -0.76
CA ILE A 187 -5.56 9.61 -0.77
C ILE A 187 -5.91 9.03 -2.15
N GLU A 188 -6.88 8.12 -2.17
CA GLU A 188 -7.31 7.41 -3.38
C GLU A 188 -7.69 8.37 -4.52
N GLU A 189 -8.44 9.41 -4.24
CA GLU A 189 -8.90 10.42 -5.21
C GLU A 189 -7.74 11.10 -5.95
N ILE A 190 -6.69 11.45 -5.21
CA ILE A 190 -5.50 12.11 -5.74
C ILE A 190 -4.72 11.16 -6.61
N ARG A 191 -4.52 9.91 -6.15
CA ARG A 191 -3.87 8.85 -6.93
C ARG A 191 -4.64 8.63 -8.23
N PHE A 192 -5.97 8.49 -8.17
CA PHE A 192 -6.84 8.32 -9.34
C PHE A 192 -6.70 9.47 -10.33
N LYS A 193 -6.79 10.72 -9.87
CA LYS A 193 -6.68 11.90 -10.73
C LYS A 193 -5.36 11.93 -11.48
N LEU A 194 -4.27 11.62 -10.79
CA LEU A 194 -2.93 11.57 -11.36
C LEU A 194 -2.79 10.47 -12.42
N VAL A 195 -3.08 9.21 -12.07
CA VAL A 195 -2.93 8.10 -13.03
C VAL A 195 -3.90 8.24 -14.22
N LYS A 196 -5.10 8.78 -14.00
CA LYS A 196 -6.03 9.09 -15.09
C LYS A 196 -5.47 10.16 -16.02
N GLY A 197 -4.83 11.20 -15.49
CA GLY A 197 -4.13 12.20 -16.29
C GLY A 197 -3.00 11.57 -17.12
N LEU A 198 -2.13 10.80 -16.46
CA LEU A 198 -0.99 10.11 -17.08
C LEU A 198 -1.42 9.08 -18.14
N SER A 199 -2.57 8.42 -17.96
CA SER A 199 -3.09 7.44 -18.93
C SER A 199 -3.28 8.02 -20.33
N LYS A 200 -3.54 9.33 -20.45
CA LYS A 200 -3.69 10.01 -21.74
C LYS A 200 -2.37 10.07 -22.50
N PHE A 201 -1.28 10.38 -21.80
CA PHE A 201 0.06 10.46 -22.36
C PHE A 201 0.55 9.10 -22.86
N ILE A 202 0.18 8.00 -22.19
CA ILE A 202 0.47 6.64 -22.65
C ILE A 202 -0.21 6.37 -24.01
N LYS A 203 -1.48 6.74 -24.14
CA LYS A 203 -2.25 6.55 -25.39
C LYS A 203 -1.73 7.43 -26.53
N GLU A 204 -1.21 8.61 -26.21
CA GLU A 204 -0.68 9.58 -27.17
C GLU A 204 0.79 9.29 -27.55
N GLY A 205 1.47 8.36 -26.88
CA GLY A 205 2.85 7.97 -27.19
C GLY A 205 3.87 9.07 -26.89
N VAL A 206 3.69 9.79 -25.78
CA VAL A 206 4.57 10.92 -25.40
C VAL A 206 5.93 10.44 -24.91
N LYS A 207 6.95 11.32 -24.97
CA LYS A 207 8.29 11.06 -24.45
C LYS A 207 8.27 10.70 -22.95
N ASP A 208 9.20 9.84 -22.55
CA ASP A 208 9.45 9.40 -21.15
C ASP A 208 8.37 8.49 -20.53
N LEU A 209 7.93 7.47 -21.30
CA LEU A 209 6.95 6.48 -20.83
C LEU A 209 7.44 5.66 -19.64
N ASN A 210 8.75 5.43 -19.51
CA ASN A 210 9.33 4.63 -18.42
C ASN A 210 9.01 5.20 -17.03
N HIS A 211 9.17 6.51 -16.83
CA HIS A 211 8.77 7.12 -15.55
C HIS A 211 7.26 7.06 -15.34
N ILE A 212 6.45 7.19 -16.39
CA ILE A 212 5.00 7.03 -16.28
C ILE A 212 4.65 5.61 -15.82
N TYR A 213 5.27 4.58 -16.41
CA TYR A 213 5.12 3.18 -16.02
C TYR A 213 5.48 2.94 -14.55
N LEU A 214 6.58 3.55 -14.08
CA LEU A 214 6.99 3.48 -12.69
C LEU A 214 6.00 4.19 -11.76
N ILE A 215 5.44 5.34 -12.14
CA ILE A 215 4.39 6.02 -11.37
C ILE A 215 3.17 5.11 -11.21
N PHE A 216 2.71 4.47 -12.29
CA PHE A 216 1.61 3.52 -12.22
C PHE A 216 1.91 2.36 -11.25
N ASN A 217 3.11 1.78 -11.30
CA ASN A 217 3.52 0.73 -10.38
C ASN A 217 3.52 1.15 -8.91
N GLU A 218 3.77 2.42 -8.60
CA GLU A 218 3.79 2.93 -7.23
C GLU A 218 2.41 3.21 -6.65
N ILE A 219 1.44 3.65 -7.46
CA ILE A 219 0.18 4.21 -6.94
C ILE A 219 -1.11 3.70 -7.59
N ASN A 220 -1.05 2.84 -8.62
CA ASN A 220 -2.27 2.38 -9.30
C ASN A 220 -2.93 1.20 -8.57
N ASP A 221 -4.15 1.45 -8.09
CA ASP A 221 -5.08 0.40 -7.62
C ASP A 221 -6.35 0.35 -8.50
N PHE A 222 -6.37 1.08 -9.63
CA PHE A 222 -7.56 1.30 -10.45
C PHE A 222 -7.53 0.48 -11.74
N LYS A 223 -8.73 0.24 -12.27
CA LYS A 223 -8.93 -0.53 -13.50
C LYS A 223 -8.74 0.35 -14.75
N PHE A 224 -7.70 0.04 -15.52
CA PHE A 224 -7.43 0.64 -16.84
C PHE A 224 -7.21 -0.44 -17.90
N GLU A 225 -8.27 -1.19 -18.20
CA GLU A 225 -8.19 -2.35 -19.09
C GLU A 225 -7.67 -2.00 -20.49
N ASP A 226 -7.98 -0.82 -21.02
CA ASP A 226 -7.52 -0.37 -22.35
C ASP A 226 -6.01 -0.14 -22.45
N LEU A 227 -5.32 0.04 -21.33
CA LEU A 227 -3.86 0.25 -21.30
C LEU A 227 -3.08 -1.07 -21.36
N ILE A 228 -3.75 -2.21 -21.18
CA ILE A 228 -3.15 -3.53 -21.32
C ILE A 228 -3.06 -3.84 -22.83
N SER A 229 -2.01 -3.35 -23.45
CA SER A 229 -1.71 -3.46 -24.88
C SER A 229 -0.21 -3.42 -25.10
N LYS A 230 0.30 -3.94 -26.22
CA LYS A 230 1.74 -3.90 -26.56
C LYS A 230 2.36 -2.52 -26.31
N PRO A 231 3.62 -2.46 -25.86
CA PRO A 231 4.32 -1.20 -25.60
C PRO A 231 4.38 -0.37 -26.90
N VAL A 232 4.30 0.96 -26.76
CA VAL A 232 4.19 1.89 -27.90
C VAL A 232 5.47 1.89 -28.74
N ASP A 233 6.63 1.76 -28.09
CA ASP A 233 7.95 1.63 -28.72
C ASP A 233 8.25 0.19 -29.19
N GLY A 234 7.40 -0.78 -28.84
CA GLY A 234 7.56 -2.19 -29.18
C GLY A 234 8.50 -2.97 -28.25
N GLU A 235 9.10 -2.33 -27.24
CA GLU A 235 10.08 -2.96 -26.35
C GLU A 235 9.47 -3.33 -24.99
N PHE A 236 9.67 -4.58 -24.57
CA PHE A 236 9.25 -5.07 -23.26
C PHE A 236 10.34 -4.78 -22.22
N SER A 237 10.36 -3.55 -21.71
CA SER A 237 11.27 -3.13 -20.64
C SER A 237 10.84 -3.60 -19.25
N ASN A 238 11.74 -3.54 -18.27
CA ASN A 238 11.44 -3.84 -16.87
C ASN A 238 10.36 -2.90 -16.30
N GLU A 239 10.41 -1.62 -16.66
CA GLU A 239 9.39 -0.63 -16.31
C GLU A 239 8.03 -1.00 -16.90
N TYR A 240 8.00 -1.44 -18.15
CA TYR A 240 6.76 -1.87 -18.78
C TYR A 240 6.18 -3.12 -18.11
N PHE A 241 7.00 -4.08 -17.66
CA PHE A 241 6.52 -5.21 -16.86
C PHE A 241 5.92 -4.77 -15.53
N LYS A 242 6.58 -3.84 -14.81
CA LYS A 242 6.03 -3.23 -13.58
C LYS A 242 4.70 -2.53 -13.85
N PHE A 243 4.57 -1.86 -15.00
CA PHE A 243 3.31 -1.27 -15.44
C PHE A 243 2.22 -2.32 -15.66
N ILE A 244 2.49 -3.39 -16.42
CA ILE A 244 1.51 -4.48 -16.60
C ILE A 244 1.11 -5.09 -15.24
N TYR A 245 2.06 -5.34 -14.34
CA TYR A 245 1.77 -5.81 -12.99
C TYR A 245 0.78 -4.90 -12.26
N SER A 246 0.97 -3.57 -12.35
CA SER A 246 0.12 -2.56 -11.71
C SER A 246 -1.30 -2.48 -12.30
N LEU A 247 -1.48 -2.87 -13.57
CA LEU A 247 -2.78 -2.85 -14.25
C LEU A 247 -3.62 -4.09 -13.92
N VAL A 248 -3.01 -5.15 -13.39
CA VAL A 248 -3.71 -6.38 -13.01
C VAL A 248 -4.32 -6.21 -11.62
N VAL A 249 -5.56 -5.74 -11.59
CA VAL A 249 -6.31 -5.41 -10.37
C VAL A 249 -7.52 -6.30 -10.13
N ASP A 250 -8.02 -6.98 -11.17
CA ASP A 250 -9.17 -7.89 -11.13
C ASP A 250 -9.02 -9.05 -12.13
N SER A 251 -10.03 -9.92 -12.21
CA SER A 251 -10.01 -11.07 -13.12
C SER A 251 -10.05 -10.69 -14.60
N SER A 252 -10.74 -9.61 -14.99
CA SER A 252 -10.81 -9.23 -16.42
C SER A 252 -9.48 -8.65 -16.90
N THR A 253 -8.86 -7.78 -16.11
CA THR A 253 -7.52 -7.24 -16.38
C THR A 253 -6.45 -8.35 -16.35
N SER A 254 -6.60 -9.35 -15.47
CA SER A 254 -5.74 -10.54 -15.47
C SER A 254 -5.83 -11.35 -16.77
N LEU A 255 -7.04 -11.63 -17.25
CA LEU A 255 -7.25 -12.35 -18.51
C LEU A 255 -6.66 -11.57 -19.70
N LYS A 256 -6.84 -10.25 -19.72
CA LYS A 256 -6.28 -9.39 -20.77
C LYS A 256 -4.76 -9.35 -20.74
N ALA A 257 -4.15 -9.27 -19.55
CA ALA A 257 -2.69 -9.32 -19.39
C ALA A 257 -2.14 -10.67 -19.83
N PHE A 258 -2.79 -11.77 -19.45
CA PHE A 258 -2.42 -13.12 -19.92
C PHE A 258 -2.45 -13.20 -21.45
N ASN A 259 -3.55 -12.78 -22.08
CA ASN A 259 -3.72 -12.81 -23.53
C ASN A 259 -2.70 -11.94 -24.27
N LEU A 260 -2.34 -10.77 -23.72
CA LEU A 260 -1.28 -9.93 -24.26
C LEU A 260 0.06 -10.66 -24.22
N LEU A 261 0.48 -11.14 -23.05
CA LEU A 261 1.81 -11.73 -22.85
C LEU A 261 1.99 -13.05 -23.62
N ILE A 262 0.94 -13.89 -23.70
CA ILE A 262 0.98 -15.11 -24.51
C ILE A 262 1.05 -14.79 -26.00
N SER A 263 0.34 -13.78 -26.49
CA SER A 263 0.38 -13.37 -27.91
C SER A 263 1.72 -12.79 -28.35
N CYS A 264 2.55 -12.35 -27.38
CA CYS A 264 3.91 -11.89 -27.59
C CYS A 264 4.96 -12.97 -27.33
N ASN A 265 4.56 -14.24 -27.16
CA ASN A 265 5.44 -15.38 -26.86
C ASN A 265 6.31 -15.21 -25.59
N LEU A 266 5.94 -14.32 -24.67
CA LEU A 266 6.78 -14.01 -23.50
C LEU A 266 6.87 -15.19 -22.51
N PHE A 267 5.83 -16.01 -22.44
CA PHE A 267 5.86 -17.21 -21.60
C PHE A 267 6.74 -18.32 -22.19
N ASP A 268 6.85 -18.42 -23.50
CA ASP A 268 7.76 -19.38 -24.13
C ASP A 268 9.20 -18.89 -24.01
N ASN A 269 9.45 -17.59 -24.24
CA ASN A 269 10.76 -16.95 -23.98
C ASN A 269 11.19 -17.11 -22.51
N LEU A 270 10.27 -16.95 -21.55
CA LEU A 270 10.54 -17.19 -20.14
C LEU A 270 10.99 -18.63 -19.88
N ARG A 271 10.31 -19.61 -20.49
CA ARG A 271 10.65 -21.03 -20.32
C ARG A 271 12.03 -21.33 -20.88
N GLU A 272 12.35 -20.80 -22.06
CA GLU A 272 13.67 -20.94 -22.68
C GLU A 272 14.75 -20.27 -21.81
N GLY A 273 14.53 -19.02 -21.39
CA GLY A 273 15.45 -18.29 -20.52
C GLY A 273 15.70 -19.00 -19.19
N ILE A 274 14.67 -19.55 -18.54
CA ILE A 274 14.84 -20.37 -17.31
C ILE A 274 15.71 -21.60 -17.61
N SER A 275 15.49 -22.28 -18.73
CA SER A 275 16.28 -23.47 -19.10
C SER A 275 17.75 -23.15 -19.33
N ASP A 276 18.04 -22.03 -19.99
CA ASP A 276 19.40 -21.55 -20.24
C ASP A 276 20.08 -21.16 -18.93
N ILE A 277 19.40 -20.41 -18.06
CA ILE A 277 19.95 -20.04 -16.75
C ILE A 277 20.19 -21.28 -15.88
N ILE A 278 19.29 -22.28 -15.88
CA ILE A 278 19.53 -23.53 -15.14
C ILE A 278 20.79 -24.21 -15.65
N THR A 279 21.00 -24.28 -16.95
CA THR A 279 22.20 -24.88 -17.53
C THR A 279 23.45 -24.13 -17.07
N MET A 280 23.46 -22.80 -17.19
CA MET A 280 24.61 -21.99 -16.78
C MET A 280 24.87 -22.03 -15.26
N ASN A 281 23.83 -21.86 -14.45
CA ASN A 281 23.94 -21.71 -13.00
C ASN A 281 24.14 -23.06 -12.30
N VAL A 282 23.30 -24.05 -12.63
CA VAL A 282 23.27 -25.32 -11.90
C VAL A 282 24.27 -26.33 -12.49
N VAL A 283 24.45 -26.35 -13.81
CA VAL A 283 25.36 -27.31 -14.48
C VAL A 283 26.76 -26.74 -14.60
N GLU A 284 26.89 -25.49 -15.06
CA GLU A 284 28.20 -24.86 -15.32
C GLU A 284 28.75 -24.03 -14.14
N ASN A 285 28.00 -23.87 -13.04
CA ASN A 285 28.35 -23.07 -11.87
C ASN A 285 28.72 -21.61 -12.19
N ARG A 286 28.06 -21.01 -13.19
CA ARG A 286 28.22 -19.60 -13.54
C ARG A 286 27.21 -18.73 -12.82
N ALA A 287 27.63 -17.53 -12.44
CA ALA A 287 26.72 -16.52 -11.91
C ALA A 287 25.69 -16.13 -12.99
N VAL A 288 24.44 -15.90 -12.57
CA VAL A 288 23.39 -15.39 -13.46
C VAL A 288 23.65 -13.92 -13.72
N ASP A 289 23.43 -13.47 -14.96
CA ASP A 289 23.40 -12.04 -15.26
C ASP A 289 22.22 -11.39 -14.50
N PRO A 290 22.44 -10.30 -13.75
CA PRO A 290 21.37 -9.62 -13.03
C PRO A 290 20.19 -9.19 -13.91
N SER A 291 20.44 -8.85 -15.19
CA SER A 291 19.38 -8.45 -16.12
C SER A 291 18.48 -9.61 -16.52
N ASP A 292 19.06 -10.80 -16.74
CA ASP A 292 18.31 -12.02 -17.02
C ASP A 292 17.47 -12.45 -15.81
N GLU A 293 18.04 -12.33 -14.60
CA GLU A 293 17.31 -12.59 -13.37
C GLU A 293 16.14 -11.60 -13.17
N GLU A 294 16.35 -10.30 -13.43
CA GLU A 294 15.32 -9.28 -13.30
C GLU A 294 14.15 -9.50 -14.28
N PHE A 295 14.46 -9.92 -15.52
CA PHE A 295 13.44 -10.31 -16.50
C PHE A 295 12.58 -11.49 -16.01
N VAL A 296 13.22 -12.57 -15.52
CA VAL A 296 12.54 -13.75 -14.99
C VAL A 296 11.69 -13.38 -13.77
N LEU A 297 12.24 -12.60 -12.85
CA LEU A 297 11.56 -12.11 -11.66
C LEU A 297 10.26 -11.36 -12.02
N HIS A 298 10.34 -10.38 -12.93
CA HIS A 298 9.19 -9.57 -13.30
C HIS A 298 8.06 -10.39 -13.93
N LEU A 299 8.39 -11.32 -14.82
CA LEU A 299 7.39 -12.20 -15.39
C LEU A 299 6.77 -13.13 -14.34
N ILE A 300 7.54 -13.68 -13.41
CA ILE A 300 7.00 -14.50 -12.31
C ILE A 300 6.07 -13.68 -11.41
N GLU A 301 6.40 -12.42 -11.12
CA GLU A 301 5.55 -11.53 -10.33
C GLU A 301 4.23 -11.23 -11.05
N ILE A 302 4.26 -10.96 -12.36
CA ILE A 302 3.03 -10.79 -13.17
C ILE A 302 2.21 -12.07 -13.20
N ILE A 303 2.84 -13.23 -13.43
CA ILE A 303 2.15 -14.53 -13.44
C ILE A 303 1.47 -14.78 -12.09
N SER A 304 2.20 -14.57 -10.99
CA SER A 304 1.66 -14.74 -9.64
C SER A 304 0.49 -13.80 -9.38
N ARG A 305 0.55 -12.56 -9.90
CA ARG A 305 -0.54 -11.59 -9.82
C ARG A 305 -1.77 -12.04 -10.61
N ILE A 306 -1.60 -12.48 -11.85
CA ILE A 306 -2.67 -13.06 -12.70
C ILE A 306 -3.33 -14.25 -11.97
N LEU A 307 -2.52 -15.13 -11.38
CA LEU A 307 -2.98 -16.33 -10.68
C LEU A 307 -3.64 -16.05 -9.32
N SER A 308 -3.52 -14.84 -8.77
CA SER A 308 -4.13 -14.50 -7.48
C SER A 308 -5.66 -14.46 -7.53
N PHE A 309 -6.27 -14.29 -8.71
CA PHE A 309 -7.72 -14.23 -8.90
C PHE A 309 -8.32 -15.62 -9.12
N LYS A 310 -9.12 -16.09 -8.16
CA LYS A 310 -9.70 -17.44 -8.11
C LYS A 310 -11.10 -17.53 -8.74
N THR A 311 -11.25 -17.06 -9.98
CA THR A 311 -12.51 -17.23 -10.74
C THR A 311 -12.43 -18.46 -11.63
N LYS A 312 -13.60 -19.03 -12.00
CA LYS A 312 -13.71 -20.18 -12.90
C LYS A 312 -13.05 -19.92 -14.26
N GLU A 313 -13.15 -18.69 -14.75
CA GLU A 313 -12.53 -18.26 -16.00
C GLU A 313 -11.00 -18.36 -15.96
N MET A 314 -10.37 -18.30 -14.77
CA MET A 314 -8.91 -18.40 -14.63
C MET A 314 -8.40 -19.85 -14.51
N GLU A 315 -9.28 -20.86 -14.48
CA GLU A 315 -8.87 -22.28 -14.33
C GLU A 315 -7.96 -22.75 -15.47
N HIS A 316 -8.30 -22.43 -16.71
CA HIS A 316 -7.48 -22.79 -17.87
C HIS A 316 -6.10 -22.11 -17.84
N ILE A 317 -6.02 -20.88 -17.32
CA ILE A 317 -4.76 -20.15 -17.13
C ILE A 317 -3.92 -20.81 -16.05
N ARG A 318 -4.53 -21.21 -14.92
CA ARG A 318 -3.84 -21.97 -13.86
C ARG A 318 -3.24 -23.25 -14.41
N LEU A 319 -4.03 -24.00 -15.18
CA LEU A 319 -3.59 -25.24 -15.84
C LEU A 319 -2.43 -24.99 -16.81
N TYR A 320 -2.50 -23.92 -17.61
CA TYR A 320 -1.41 -23.53 -18.52
C TYR A 320 -0.09 -23.32 -17.76
N PHE A 321 -0.14 -22.65 -16.62
CA PHE A 321 1.08 -22.33 -15.86
C PHE A 321 1.65 -23.51 -15.06
N THR A 322 0.96 -24.66 -14.94
CA THR A 322 1.54 -25.87 -14.30
C THR A 322 2.84 -26.31 -14.96
N ARG A 323 3.00 -26.03 -16.27
CA ARG A 323 4.22 -26.30 -17.05
C ARG A 323 5.48 -25.58 -16.54
N PHE A 324 5.34 -24.57 -15.67
CA PHE A 324 6.47 -23.85 -15.06
C PHE A 324 6.87 -24.37 -13.68
N ILE A 325 6.10 -25.29 -13.07
CA ILE A 325 6.38 -25.78 -11.71
C ILE A 325 7.77 -26.44 -11.64
N ASP A 326 8.05 -27.46 -12.47
CA ASP A 326 9.36 -28.14 -12.47
C ASP A 326 10.53 -27.21 -12.90
N PRO A 327 10.43 -26.42 -14.00
CA PRO A 327 11.48 -25.47 -14.35
C PRO A 327 11.80 -24.47 -13.23
N LEU A 328 10.80 -23.87 -12.60
CA LEU A 328 11.02 -22.89 -11.54
C LEU A 328 11.59 -23.52 -10.25
N MET A 329 11.19 -24.75 -9.92
CA MET A 329 11.80 -25.47 -8.80
C MET A 329 13.28 -25.74 -9.04
N ARG A 330 13.67 -26.14 -10.26
CA ARG A 330 15.09 -26.34 -10.60
C ARG A 330 15.87 -25.04 -10.62
N TYR A 331 15.26 -23.96 -11.12
CA TYR A 331 15.86 -22.63 -11.19
C TYR A 331 16.34 -22.12 -9.81
N ILE A 332 15.54 -22.30 -8.76
CA ILE A 332 15.88 -21.85 -7.41
C ILE A 332 16.92 -22.71 -6.67
N ILE A 333 17.36 -23.84 -7.24
CA ILE A 333 18.49 -24.60 -6.70
C ILE A 333 19.78 -23.79 -6.85
N GLY A 334 19.87 -23.00 -7.93
CA GLY A 334 21.04 -22.18 -8.24
C GLY A 334 21.26 -21.00 -7.30
N SER A 335 22.35 -20.29 -7.57
CA SER A 335 22.63 -18.99 -6.94
C SER A 335 21.78 -17.91 -7.60
N VAL A 336 20.60 -17.66 -7.04
CA VAL A 336 19.67 -16.57 -7.40
C VAL A 336 19.32 -15.76 -6.15
N SER A 337 18.93 -14.51 -6.32
CA SER A 337 18.61 -13.61 -5.20
C SER A 337 17.42 -14.11 -4.36
N LEU A 338 17.39 -13.69 -3.09
CA LEU A 338 16.27 -13.96 -2.19
C LEU A 338 14.95 -13.41 -2.74
N ARG A 339 14.99 -12.27 -3.44
CA ARG A 339 13.81 -11.68 -4.09
C ARG A 339 13.21 -12.63 -5.14
N THR A 340 14.05 -13.20 -5.99
CA THR A 340 13.64 -14.16 -7.02
C THR A 340 13.14 -15.48 -6.41
N ARG A 341 13.83 -16.01 -5.39
CA ARG A 341 13.35 -17.19 -4.63
C ARG A 341 11.96 -16.92 -4.03
N GLY A 342 11.79 -15.77 -3.40
CA GLY A 342 10.51 -15.35 -2.85
C GLY A 342 9.41 -15.33 -3.92
N ALA A 343 9.66 -14.74 -5.09
CA ALA A 343 8.70 -14.71 -6.21
C ALA A 343 8.31 -16.12 -6.67
N VAL A 344 9.28 -17.03 -6.82
CA VAL A 344 9.02 -18.44 -7.14
C VAL A 344 8.18 -19.11 -6.06
N TYR A 345 8.45 -18.89 -4.77
CA TYR A 345 7.64 -19.46 -3.70
C TYR A 345 6.19 -18.95 -3.70
N SER A 346 5.98 -17.68 -4.01
CA SER A 346 4.63 -17.13 -4.19
C SER A 346 3.89 -17.75 -5.38
N PHE A 347 4.61 -18.08 -6.46
CA PHE A 347 4.05 -18.81 -7.58
C PHE A 347 3.65 -20.23 -7.16
N LEU A 348 4.56 -20.99 -6.51
CA LEU A 348 4.30 -22.36 -6.06
C LEU A 348 3.18 -22.45 -5.03
N ASP A 349 3.06 -21.48 -4.13
CA ASP A 349 1.95 -21.38 -3.15
C ASP A 349 0.56 -21.39 -3.81
N GLN A 350 0.43 -20.89 -5.04
CA GLN A 350 -0.84 -20.92 -5.78
C GLN A 350 -1.32 -22.34 -6.08
N TYR A 351 -0.40 -23.32 -6.09
CA TYR A 351 -0.65 -24.71 -6.48
C TYR A 351 -0.67 -25.68 -5.30
N MET A 352 -0.44 -25.23 -4.07
CA MET A 352 -0.42 -26.12 -2.89
C MET A 352 -1.79 -26.69 -2.50
N ASN A 353 -2.88 -26.20 -3.10
CA ASN A 353 -4.22 -26.76 -2.94
C ASN A 353 -4.57 -27.82 -4.00
N ASP A 354 -3.73 -27.98 -5.03
CA ASP A 354 -3.85 -29.06 -6.01
C ASP A 354 -3.00 -30.24 -5.52
N GLU A 355 -3.61 -31.40 -5.31
CA GLU A 355 -2.93 -32.53 -4.66
C GLU A 355 -1.76 -33.09 -5.50
N GLU A 356 -1.89 -33.13 -6.84
CA GLU A 356 -0.80 -33.60 -7.70
C GLU A 356 0.39 -32.64 -7.68
N CYS A 357 0.12 -31.34 -7.83
CA CYS A 357 1.15 -30.31 -7.74
C CYS A 357 1.80 -30.30 -6.35
N LYS A 358 1.01 -30.40 -5.28
CA LYS A 358 1.49 -30.44 -3.90
C LYS A 358 2.42 -31.61 -3.66
N ILE A 359 2.10 -32.81 -4.15
CA ILE A 359 2.97 -33.99 -4.04
C ILE A 359 4.29 -33.72 -4.76
N CYS A 360 4.24 -33.29 -6.02
CA CYS A 360 5.43 -32.98 -6.82
C CYS A 360 6.35 -31.95 -6.14
N ILE A 361 5.77 -30.83 -5.68
CA ILE A 361 6.49 -29.77 -4.97
C ILE A 361 7.09 -30.30 -3.66
N SER A 362 6.32 -31.09 -2.90
CA SER A 362 6.78 -31.64 -1.63
C SER A 362 7.93 -32.63 -1.78
N GLU A 363 7.87 -33.52 -2.77
CA GLU A 363 8.94 -34.47 -3.06
C GLU A 363 10.22 -33.75 -3.49
N PHE A 364 10.09 -32.73 -4.33
CA PHE A 364 11.21 -31.91 -4.76
C PHE A 364 11.93 -31.24 -3.57
N PHE A 365 11.21 -30.54 -2.69
CA PHE A 365 11.83 -29.85 -1.55
C PHE A 365 12.43 -30.82 -0.52
N LYS A 366 11.81 -31.99 -0.31
CA LYS A 366 12.38 -33.05 0.52
C LYS A 366 13.71 -33.58 -0.05
N ALA A 367 13.78 -33.76 -1.36
CA ALA A 367 14.98 -34.25 -2.04
C ALA A 367 16.11 -33.21 -2.09
N SER A 368 15.79 -31.95 -2.39
CA SER A 368 16.78 -30.88 -2.55
C SER A 368 17.39 -30.39 -1.24
N LYS A 369 16.70 -30.59 -0.11
CA LYS A 369 17.10 -30.12 1.23
C LYS A 369 17.35 -28.60 1.28
N ILE A 370 16.66 -27.83 0.43
CA ILE A 370 16.70 -26.36 0.43
C ILE A 370 16.16 -25.80 1.76
N PHE A 371 15.03 -26.34 2.23
CA PHE A 371 14.45 -26.00 3.53
C PHE A 371 15.14 -26.73 4.68
N ARG A 372 16.33 -26.24 5.05
CA ARG A 372 16.94 -26.53 6.36
C ARG A 372 16.82 -25.29 7.24
N ARG A 373 16.64 -25.53 8.54
CA ARG A 373 16.51 -24.47 9.55
C ARG A 373 17.64 -23.45 9.46
N GLU A 374 18.88 -23.92 9.34
CA GLU A 374 20.07 -23.06 9.34
C GLU A 374 20.14 -22.17 8.09
N ASN A 375 19.78 -22.73 6.93
CA ASN A 375 19.73 -21.98 5.68
C ASN A 375 18.63 -20.92 5.74
N PHE A 376 17.44 -21.29 6.22
CA PHE A 376 16.32 -20.37 6.33
C PHE A 376 16.62 -19.20 7.27
N ILE A 377 17.21 -19.48 8.43
CA ILE A 377 17.60 -18.44 9.40
C ILE A 377 18.62 -17.49 8.80
N ARG A 378 19.64 -18.01 8.09
CA ARG A 378 20.63 -17.17 7.41
C ARG A 378 19.96 -16.25 6.37
N ASP A 379 19.03 -16.78 5.59
CA ASP A 379 18.31 -16.00 4.59
C ASP A 379 17.41 -14.91 5.26
N ILE A 380 16.83 -15.17 6.45
CA ILE A 380 16.14 -14.14 7.25
C ILE A 380 17.13 -13.06 7.72
N GLU A 381 18.30 -13.45 8.22
CA GLU A 381 19.33 -12.52 8.71
C GLU A 381 19.84 -11.59 7.60
N GLU A 382 19.99 -12.12 6.38
CA GLU A 382 20.31 -11.33 5.19
C GLU A 382 19.24 -10.26 4.92
N GLU A 383 17.96 -10.63 4.89
CA GLU A 383 16.87 -9.66 4.71
C GLU A 383 16.76 -8.64 5.86
N MET A 384 17.10 -9.02 7.09
CA MET A 384 17.16 -8.10 8.22
C MET A 384 18.26 -7.04 8.08
N ILE A 385 19.41 -7.41 7.47
CA ILE A 385 20.49 -6.46 7.18
C ILE A 385 20.07 -5.50 6.07
N GLU A 386 19.39 -6.00 5.04
CA GLU A 386 18.92 -5.19 3.91
C GLU A 386 17.72 -4.29 4.26
N GLY A 387 16.92 -4.68 5.25
CA GLY A 387 15.70 -3.98 5.64
C GLY A 387 14.52 -4.20 4.68
N THR A 388 14.60 -5.21 3.80
CA THR A 388 13.53 -5.58 2.86
C THR A 388 13.23 -7.07 2.89
N PHE A 389 11.94 -7.43 2.97
CA PHE A 389 11.49 -8.82 3.19
C PHE A 389 10.67 -9.35 2.00
N PHE A 390 11.35 -9.77 0.94
CA PHE A 390 10.75 -10.38 -0.26
C PHE A 390 10.64 -11.90 -0.15
N PHE A 391 11.54 -12.55 0.57
CA PHE A 391 11.67 -14.00 0.73
C PHE A 391 10.90 -14.49 1.94
N THR A 392 11.24 -14.01 3.14
CA THR A 392 10.78 -14.56 4.43
C THR A 392 9.28 -14.81 4.50
N PRO A 393 8.39 -13.83 4.22
CA PRO A 393 6.94 -14.06 4.31
C PRO A 393 6.45 -15.11 3.30
N ARG A 394 6.99 -15.11 2.08
CA ARG A 394 6.59 -16.04 1.00
C ARG A 394 7.10 -17.46 1.29
N ALA A 395 8.31 -17.57 1.80
CA ALA A 395 8.95 -18.81 2.20
C ALA A 395 8.23 -19.47 3.38
N LEU A 396 7.90 -18.72 4.45
CA LEU A 396 7.14 -19.23 5.59
C LEU A 396 5.78 -19.80 5.18
N LYS A 397 5.09 -19.09 4.28
CA LYS A 397 3.79 -19.53 3.77
C LYS A 397 3.89 -20.85 3.00
N LEU A 398 4.82 -20.96 2.05
CA LEU A 398 5.03 -22.20 1.30
C LEU A 398 5.46 -23.34 2.24
N LEU A 399 6.42 -23.08 3.12
CA LEU A 399 6.95 -24.06 4.07
C LEU A 399 5.86 -24.62 4.98
N SER A 400 4.82 -23.84 5.32
CA SER A 400 3.72 -24.33 6.14
C SER A 400 2.92 -25.50 5.55
N TYR A 401 2.93 -25.65 4.22
CA TYR A 401 2.33 -26.80 3.55
C TYR A 401 3.27 -28.01 3.50
N LEU A 402 4.58 -27.77 3.57
CA LEU A 402 5.63 -28.77 3.39
C LEU A 402 6.06 -29.40 4.72
N ASP A 403 6.28 -28.55 5.72
CA ASP A 403 6.70 -28.88 7.08
C ASP A 403 6.24 -27.77 8.04
N LEU A 404 5.08 -27.98 8.66
CA LEU A 404 4.49 -27.02 9.60
C LEU A 404 5.35 -26.80 10.85
N ASP A 405 6.05 -27.83 11.31
CA ASP A 405 6.88 -27.73 12.52
C ASP A 405 8.10 -26.85 12.26
N LEU A 406 8.77 -27.06 11.12
CA LEU A 406 9.88 -26.21 10.70
C LEU A 406 9.41 -24.78 10.38
N ALA A 407 8.26 -24.62 9.72
CA ALA A 407 7.65 -23.31 9.47
C ALA A 407 7.43 -22.53 10.77
N VAL A 408 6.93 -23.18 11.82
CA VAL A 408 6.68 -22.56 13.13
C VAL A 408 7.98 -22.15 13.83
N ASP A 409 9.01 -23.00 13.82
CA ASP A 409 10.31 -22.67 14.40
C ASP A 409 10.97 -21.48 13.69
N CYS A 410 10.97 -21.49 12.35
CA CYS A 410 11.45 -20.35 11.56
C CYS A 410 10.60 -19.08 11.80
N ALA A 411 9.28 -19.22 11.94
CA ALA A 411 8.39 -18.10 12.22
C ALA A 411 8.66 -17.45 13.59
N LEU A 412 9.01 -18.23 14.62
CA LEU A 412 9.44 -17.68 15.92
C LEU A 412 10.69 -16.82 15.78
N TYR A 413 11.66 -17.24 14.97
CA TYR A 413 12.84 -16.43 14.66
C TYR A 413 12.46 -15.16 13.89
N ALA A 414 11.59 -15.30 12.88
CA ALA A 414 11.15 -14.22 12.01
C ALA A 414 10.33 -13.13 12.72
N LEU A 415 9.86 -13.33 13.97
CA LEU A 415 9.25 -12.27 14.76
C LEU A 415 10.18 -11.07 15.02
N ARG A 416 11.50 -11.25 14.84
CA ARG A 416 12.52 -10.20 15.01
C ARG A 416 12.62 -9.22 13.84
N THR A 417 11.95 -9.50 12.73
CA THR A 417 12.08 -8.71 11.49
C THR A 417 11.40 -7.35 11.56
N GLU A 418 10.45 -7.16 12.48
CA GLU A 418 9.57 -5.98 12.56
C GLU A 418 8.72 -5.75 11.28
N ASP A 419 8.78 -6.65 10.31
CA ASP A 419 8.00 -6.58 9.09
C ASP A 419 6.56 -7.04 9.33
N VAL A 420 5.62 -6.17 8.95
CA VAL A 420 4.19 -6.36 9.16
C VAL A 420 3.68 -7.63 8.50
N LYS A 421 4.15 -7.96 7.29
CA LYS A 421 3.68 -9.14 6.55
C LYS A 421 4.21 -10.42 7.16
N THR A 422 5.49 -10.43 7.50
CA THR A 422 6.18 -11.56 8.14
C THR A 422 5.55 -11.87 9.49
N ILE A 423 5.34 -10.86 10.34
CA ILE A 423 4.71 -11.05 11.66
C ILE A 423 3.28 -11.56 11.50
N ARG A 424 2.49 -11.00 10.57
CA ARG A 424 1.14 -11.51 10.31
C ARG A 424 1.14 -13.01 9.95
N ILE A 425 2.00 -13.40 9.02
CA ILE A 425 2.13 -14.80 8.59
C ILE A 425 2.60 -15.69 9.74
N ALA A 426 3.55 -15.24 10.56
CA ALA A 426 3.99 -15.99 11.73
C ALA A 426 2.81 -16.29 12.67
N PHE A 427 2.00 -15.29 13.00
CA PHE A 427 0.81 -15.49 13.84
C PHE A 427 -0.26 -16.38 13.16
N ASP A 428 -0.45 -16.29 11.84
CA ASP A 428 -1.31 -17.22 11.09
C ASP A 428 -0.83 -18.68 11.22
N LEU A 429 0.48 -18.91 11.25
CA LEU A 429 1.06 -20.24 11.49
C LEU A 429 0.87 -20.69 12.93
N PHE A 430 0.97 -19.77 13.87
CA PHE A 430 0.79 -20.06 15.29
C PHE A 430 -0.65 -20.46 15.61
N LEU A 431 -1.63 -19.91 14.89
CA LEU A 431 -3.03 -20.35 14.99
C LEU A 431 -3.23 -21.80 14.52
N LYS A 432 -2.41 -22.28 13.58
CA LYS A 432 -2.48 -23.64 13.02
C LYS A 432 -1.69 -24.67 13.82
N SER A 433 -0.84 -24.24 14.76
CA SER A 433 0.05 -25.12 15.52
C SER A 433 -0.32 -25.18 16.99
N GLU A 434 -0.50 -26.39 17.52
CA GLU A 434 -0.76 -26.62 18.94
C GLU A 434 0.51 -26.53 19.81
N LYS A 435 1.69 -26.44 19.19
CA LYS A 435 2.99 -26.56 19.89
C LYS A 435 3.49 -25.26 20.48
N ILE A 436 2.83 -24.14 20.24
CA ILE A 436 3.34 -22.82 20.60
C ILE A 436 2.87 -22.42 21.99
N THR A 437 3.85 -22.12 22.84
CA THR A 437 3.60 -21.52 24.15
C THR A 437 3.75 -20.01 24.07
N SER A 438 2.96 -19.28 24.86
CA SER A 438 3.05 -17.81 24.99
C SER A 438 4.46 -17.33 25.29
N LYS A 439 5.23 -18.12 26.06
CA LYS A 439 6.63 -17.85 26.42
C LYS A 439 7.56 -17.73 25.20
N ASN A 440 7.33 -18.49 24.14
CA ASN A 440 8.16 -18.44 22.93
C ASN A 440 7.97 -17.14 22.15
N ILE A 441 6.75 -16.61 22.15
CA ILE A 441 6.40 -15.36 21.45
C ILE A 441 6.88 -14.14 22.25
N LEU A 442 6.81 -14.21 23.58
CA LEU A 442 7.20 -13.12 24.49
C LEU A 442 8.65 -12.68 24.33
N LEU A 443 9.56 -13.55 23.88
CA LEU A 443 10.96 -13.21 23.62
C LEU A 443 11.14 -12.16 22.51
N SER A 444 10.12 -11.97 21.67
CA SER A 444 10.11 -11.01 20.56
C SER A 444 9.04 -9.91 20.75
N SER A 445 8.50 -9.74 21.97
CA SER A 445 7.44 -8.76 22.29
C SER A 445 7.73 -7.35 21.76
N LYS A 446 8.97 -6.87 21.95
CA LYS A 446 9.43 -5.57 21.49
C LYS A 446 9.28 -5.41 19.97
N HIS A 447 9.78 -6.38 19.20
CA HIS A 447 9.74 -6.33 17.73
C HIS A 447 8.30 -6.42 17.19
N ILE A 448 7.47 -7.25 17.83
CA ILE A 448 6.04 -7.35 17.50
C ILE A 448 5.35 -6.00 17.71
N ARG A 449 5.63 -5.32 18.82
CA ARG A 449 5.06 -3.99 19.12
C ARG A 449 5.51 -2.93 18.10
N MET A 450 6.78 -2.93 17.69
CA MET A 450 7.25 -2.03 16.64
C MET A 450 6.47 -2.18 15.33
N ALA A 451 6.20 -3.42 14.92
CA ALA A 451 5.37 -3.68 13.74
C ALA A 451 3.88 -3.34 13.93
N MET A 452 3.35 -3.48 15.14
CA MET A 452 1.98 -3.07 15.46
C MET A 452 1.82 -1.55 15.35
N LEU A 453 2.80 -0.77 15.80
CA LEU A 453 2.80 0.70 15.68
C LEU A 453 2.76 1.16 14.22
N SER A 454 3.39 0.41 13.31
CA SER A 454 3.38 0.73 11.87
C SER A 454 2.12 0.22 11.14
N SER A 455 1.24 -0.56 11.78
CA SER A 455 0.04 -1.09 11.13
C SER A 455 -1.14 -1.32 12.09
N ILE A 456 -2.18 -0.49 11.94
CA ILE A 456 -3.46 -0.64 12.65
C ILE A 456 -4.12 -2.00 12.34
N SER A 457 -4.00 -2.46 11.10
CA SER A 457 -4.54 -3.76 10.67
C SER A 457 -3.89 -4.92 11.42
N LEU A 458 -2.55 -4.90 11.54
CA LEU A 458 -1.81 -5.88 12.31
C LEU A 458 -2.15 -5.79 13.80
N THR A 459 -2.24 -4.57 14.33
CA THR A 459 -2.62 -4.33 15.74
C THR A 459 -3.94 -4.99 16.08
N ARG A 460 -4.98 -4.79 15.25
CA ARG A 460 -6.28 -5.42 15.44
C ARG A 460 -6.20 -6.94 15.35
N PHE A 461 -5.44 -7.46 14.41
CA PHE A 461 -5.26 -8.90 14.23
C PHE A 461 -4.59 -9.56 15.44
N ILE A 462 -3.48 -9.01 15.92
CA ILE A 462 -2.75 -9.54 17.10
C ILE A 462 -3.61 -9.39 18.36
N THR A 463 -4.32 -8.28 18.53
CA THR A 463 -5.24 -8.12 19.68
C THR A 463 -6.30 -9.22 19.71
N ARG A 464 -6.86 -9.60 18.56
CA ARG A 464 -7.78 -10.74 18.48
C ARG A 464 -7.11 -12.06 18.83
N TYR A 465 -5.92 -12.31 18.28
CA TYR A 465 -5.13 -13.50 18.63
C TYR A 465 -4.90 -13.61 20.15
N GLN A 466 -4.54 -12.50 20.79
CA GLN A 466 -4.30 -12.43 22.23
C GLN A 466 -5.55 -12.78 23.04
N ILE A 467 -6.72 -12.29 22.62
CA ILE A 467 -8.01 -12.61 23.24
C ILE A 467 -8.37 -14.08 23.03
N GLU A 468 -8.25 -14.59 21.79
CA GLU A 468 -8.64 -15.96 21.43
C GLU A 468 -7.75 -17.03 22.08
N LYS A 469 -6.47 -16.73 22.28
CA LYS A 469 -5.49 -17.66 22.84
C LYS A 469 -5.15 -17.39 24.31
N ASP A 470 -5.82 -16.44 24.95
CA ASP A 470 -5.54 -15.97 26.30
C ASP A 470 -4.03 -15.70 26.52
N THR A 471 -3.44 -14.96 25.58
CA THR A 471 -2.01 -14.63 25.59
C THR A 471 -1.81 -13.12 25.76
N ILE A 472 -1.05 -12.74 26.78
CA ILE A 472 -0.72 -11.33 27.04
C ILE A 472 0.72 -11.06 26.59
N LEU A 473 0.90 -10.26 25.55
CA LEU A 473 2.18 -9.72 25.12
C LEU A 473 2.57 -8.51 26.00
N ASN A 474 2.80 -8.75 27.28
CA ASN A 474 3.33 -7.74 28.20
C ASN A 474 4.83 -7.92 28.36
N ASP A 475 5.57 -6.82 28.20
CA ASP A 475 6.98 -6.79 28.61
C ASP A 475 7.04 -7.02 30.12
N SER A 476 7.69 -8.10 30.53
CA SER A 476 8.23 -8.22 31.88
C SER A 476 9.46 -7.29 32.01
N ARG A 477 9.24 -5.99 31.85
CA ARG A 477 10.18 -4.91 32.23
C ARG A 477 9.42 -3.82 32.97
N ASN A 478 8.88 -4.23 34.12
CA ASN A 478 8.70 -3.38 35.29
C ASN A 478 9.49 -4.03 36.44
N ASP A 479 10.80 -4.21 36.22
CA ASP A 479 11.81 -4.38 37.26
C ASP A 479 13.01 -3.48 36.89
#